data_AF-A0A2H9SBV7-F1
#
_entry.id   AF-A0A2H9SBV7-F1
#
_cell.length_a   1.000
_cell.length_b   1.000
_cell.length_c   1.000
_cell.angle_alpha   90.00
_cell.angle_beta   90.00
_cell.angle_gamma   90.00
#
_symmetry.space_group_name_H-M   'P 1'
#
loop_
_entity.id
_entity.type
_entity.pdbx_description
1 polymer ?
#
loop_
_entity_poly.entity_id
_entity_poly.type
_entity_poly.pdbx_seq_one_letter_code
_entity_poly.pdbx_strand_id
1 'polypeptide(L)'
;DVYLFGALVLLLPFHPFGFPSFLPFAASVLLAASLFAVVCSALGYAVMLHRKLRGGKAFVLAALSVAGVALFYFGLSWLSLTFYALYWSAVFLFLYRKEIIEANMEMVSLKKVDEEDVLALDRLPERVVKKFGLERVATKEQLRRLKKSGLKRFPVYKHLPRFGPYVFLGLVACLLVGDVLLFIVSQPILIPLP
;
A
#
# COMPACT_ATOMS: atom_id res chain seq x y z
N ASP A 1 -13.16 -7.28 -0.64
CA ASP A 1 -12.79 -6.63 0.65
C ASP A 1 -13.90 -6.65 1.70
N VAL A 2 -15.10 -6.12 1.42
CA VAL A 2 -16.21 -6.08 2.40
C VAL A 2 -16.52 -7.46 3.00
N TYR A 3 -16.62 -8.50 2.18
CA TYR A 3 -16.85 -9.88 2.66
C TYR A 3 -15.71 -10.42 3.52
N LEU A 4 -14.46 -10.05 3.21
CA LEU A 4 -13.29 -10.50 3.97
C LEU A 4 -13.28 -9.85 5.34
N PHE A 5 -13.57 -8.54 5.42
CA PHE A 5 -13.70 -7.84 6.70
C PHE A 5 -14.93 -8.31 7.50
N GLY A 6 -16.06 -8.54 6.83
CA GLY A 6 -17.25 -9.10 7.48
C GLY A 6 -16.98 -10.49 8.08
N ALA A 7 -16.29 -11.36 7.35
CA ALA A 7 -15.87 -12.66 7.86
C ALA A 7 -14.93 -12.53 9.05
N LEU A 8 -13.98 -11.59 9.00
CA LEU A 8 -13.03 -11.34 10.10
C LEU A 8 -13.73 -10.87 11.37
N VAL A 9 -14.68 -9.94 11.24
CA VAL A 9 -15.50 -9.45 12.36
C VAL A 9 -16.37 -10.57 12.96
N LEU A 10 -16.96 -11.42 12.11
CA LEU A 10 -17.79 -12.54 12.56
C LEU A 10 -17.00 -13.65 13.24
N LEU A 11 -15.80 -13.96 12.73
CA LEU A 11 -14.97 -15.05 13.24
C LEU A 11 -14.24 -14.68 14.53
N LEU A 12 -13.83 -13.42 14.68
CA LEU A 12 -13.01 -12.96 15.81
C LEU A 12 -13.52 -11.61 16.36
N PRO A 13 -14.68 -11.58 17.03
CA PRO A 13 -15.20 -10.36 17.63
C PRO A 13 -14.35 -9.88 18.83
N PHE A 14 -13.60 -10.77 19.46
CA PHE A 14 -12.79 -10.50 20.65
C PHE A 14 -11.31 -10.84 20.42
N HIS A 15 -10.42 -10.10 21.09
CA HIS A 15 -8.99 -10.38 21.06
C HIS A 15 -8.71 -11.74 21.72
N PRO A 16 -7.96 -12.65 21.06
CA PRO A 16 -7.79 -14.02 21.53
C PRO A 16 -6.97 -14.18 22.82
N PHE A 17 -6.28 -13.14 23.31
CA PHE A 17 -5.21 -13.30 24.32
C PHE A 17 -5.28 -12.39 25.55
N GLY A 18 -6.42 -11.80 25.90
CA GLY A 18 -6.54 -11.00 27.13
C GLY A 18 -5.62 -9.76 27.18
N PHE A 19 -4.95 -9.44 26.07
CA PHE A 19 -4.21 -8.18 25.92
C PHE A 19 -5.22 -7.02 25.95
N PRO A 20 -4.90 -5.93 26.67
CA PRO A 20 -5.72 -4.74 26.63
C PRO A 20 -5.81 -4.26 25.18
N SER A 21 -7.03 -3.99 24.71
CA SER A 21 -7.28 -3.46 23.38
C SER A 21 -8.13 -2.21 23.52
N PHE A 22 -7.67 -1.10 22.95
CA PHE A 22 -8.47 0.11 22.87
C PHE A 22 -9.45 0.09 21.69
N LEU A 23 -9.13 -0.69 20.65
CA LEU A 23 -9.89 -0.77 19.41
C LEU A 23 -10.53 -2.15 19.25
N PRO A 24 -11.63 -2.25 18.48
CA PRO A 24 -12.15 -3.55 18.04
C PRO A 24 -11.09 -4.32 17.24
N PHE A 25 -11.02 -5.65 17.42
CA PHE A 25 -9.99 -6.49 16.80
C PHE A 25 -9.84 -6.25 15.28
N ALA A 26 -10.96 -6.16 14.56
CA ALA A 26 -10.95 -5.91 13.12
C ALA A 26 -10.34 -4.54 12.74
N ALA A 27 -10.52 -3.52 13.58
CA ALA A 27 -9.91 -2.21 13.37
C ALA A 27 -8.40 -2.28 13.63
N SER A 28 -7.95 -2.98 14.67
CA SER A 28 -6.52 -3.20 14.94
C SER A 28 -5.85 -3.96 13.78
N VAL A 29 -6.51 -4.99 13.24
CA VAL A 29 -6.03 -5.72 12.05
C VAL A 29 -5.94 -4.81 10.84
N LEU A 30 -6.97 -3.99 10.57
CA LEU A 30 -6.97 -3.08 9.43
C LEU A 30 -5.86 -2.02 9.55
N LEU A 31 -5.63 -1.49 10.75
CA LEU A 31 -4.54 -0.56 11.01
C LEU A 31 -3.18 -1.22 10.79
N ALA A 32 -2.94 -2.39 11.37
CA ALA A 32 -1.72 -3.16 11.15
C ALA A 32 -1.49 -3.46 9.65
N ALA A 33 -2.55 -3.90 8.96
CA ALA A 33 -2.52 -4.16 7.52
C ALA A 33 -2.16 -2.90 6.71
N SER A 34 -2.69 -1.75 7.09
CA SER A 34 -2.40 -0.46 6.43
C SER A 34 -0.94 -0.04 6.65
N LEU A 35 -0.40 -0.23 7.86
CA LEU A 35 1.01 0.01 8.17
C LEU A 35 1.91 -0.87 7.30
N PHE A 36 1.66 -2.19 7.27
CA PHE A 36 2.41 -3.11 6.43
C PHE A 36 2.26 -2.78 4.95
N ALA A 37 1.06 -2.44 4.48
CA ALA A 37 0.83 -2.09 3.08
C ALA A 37 1.68 -0.91 2.65
N VAL A 38 1.74 0.16 3.46
CA VAL A 38 2.54 1.36 3.12
C VAL A 38 4.03 1.03 3.11
N VAL A 39 4.55 0.43 4.18
CA VAL A 39 5.99 0.14 4.31
C VAL A 39 6.45 -0.88 3.27
N CYS A 40 5.75 -2.02 3.17
CA CYS A 40 6.12 -3.07 2.24
C CYS A 40 5.93 -2.67 0.78
N SER A 41 4.90 -1.87 0.44
CA SER A 41 4.76 -1.34 -0.93
C SER A 41 5.89 -0.38 -1.27
N ALA A 42 6.26 0.51 -0.35
CA ALA A 42 7.40 1.41 -0.57
C ALA A 42 8.70 0.62 -0.79
N LEU A 43 8.96 -0.40 0.01
CA LEU A 43 10.12 -1.28 -0.15
C LEU A 43 10.08 -2.05 -1.49
N GLY A 44 8.95 -2.67 -1.83
CA GLY A 44 8.78 -3.41 -3.08
C GLY A 44 9.02 -2.52 -4.30
N TYR A 45 8.49 -1.29 -4.28
CA TYR A 45 8.73 -0.32 -5.33
C TYR A 45 10.15 0.24 -5.34
N ALA A 46 10.80 0.41 -4.18
CA ALA A 46 12.21 0.79 -4.12
C ALA A 46 13.10 -0.26 -4.78
N VAL A 47 12.83 -1.55 -4.52
CA VAL A 47 13.52 -2.67 -5.18
C VAL A 47 13.24 -2.68 -6.69
N MET A 48 11.99 -2.52 -7.11
CA MET A 48 11.62 -2.46 -8.52
C MET A 48 12.26 -1.26 -9.26
N LEU A 49 12.38 -0.13 -8.58
CA LEU A 49 12.89 1.13 -9.16
C LEU A 49 14.38 1.37 -8.90
N HIS A 50 15.12 0.43 -8.31
CA HIS A 50 16.52 0.64 -7.87
C HIS A 50 17.43 1.28 -8.95
N ARG A 51 17.24 0.92 -10.22
CA ARG A 51 18.02 1.49 -11.34
C ARG A 51 17.65 2.94 -11.68
N LYS A 52 16.42 3.34 -11.35
CA LYS A 52 15.85 4.68 -11.57
C LYS A 52 15.99 5.60 -10.34
N LEU A 53 16.49 5.09 -9.21
CA LEU A 53 16.80 5.89 -8.00
C LEU A 53 18.08 6.72 -8.19
N ARG A 54 18.11 7.60 -9.20
CA ARG A 54 19.26 8.49 -9.48
C ARG A 54 18.83 9.95 -9.50
N GLY A 55 19.78 10.84 -9.25
CA GLY A 55 19.59 12.29 -9.28
C GLY A 55 19.08 12.86 -7.95
N GLY A 56 18.55 14.09 -8.01
CA GLY A 56 18.21 14.88 -6.81
C GLY A 56 17.20 14.20 -5.86
N LYS A 57 16.25 13.41 -6.38
CA LYS A 57 15.29 12.66 -5.55
C LYS A 57 15.97 11.62 -4.65
N ALA A 58 17.01 10.96 -5.16
CA ALA A 58 17.78 9.97 -4.40
C ALA A 58 18.60 10.64 -3.28
N PHE A 59 19.12 11.85 -3.54
CA PHE A 59 19.79 12.65 -2.52
C PHE A 59 18.84 13.01 -1.36
N VAL A 60 17.60 13.42 -1.65
CA VAL A 60 16.59 13.70 -0.62
C VAL A 60 16.31 12.46 0.23
N LEU A 61 16.13 11.29 -0.40
CA LEU A 61 15.92 10.05 0.35
C LEU A 61 17.13 9.66 1.20
N ALA A 62 18.35 9.82 0.67
CA ALA A 62 19.57 9.52 1.41
C ALA A 62 19.73 10.45 2.63
N ALA A 63 19.50 11.76 2.44
CA ALA A 63 19.52 12.73 3.54
C ALA A 63 18.49 12.39 4.61
N LEU A 64 17.27 12.02 4.21
CA LEU A 64 16.24 11.57 5.14
C LEU A 64 16.69 10.31 5.88
N SER A 65 17.21 9.29 5.19
CA SER A 65 17.70 8.05 5.79
C SER A 65 18.81 8.31 6.83
N VAL A 66 19.75 9.20 6.53
CA VAL A 66 20.80 9.62 7.48
C VAL A 66 20.18 10.28 8.71
N ALA A 67 19.20 11.18 8.53
CA ALA A 67 18.48 11.77 9.65
C ALA A 67 17.75 10.70 10.49
N GLY A 68 17.20 9.66 9.86
CA GLY A 68 16.58 8.53 10.54
C GLY A 68 17.55 7.74 11.42
N VAL A 69 18.75 7.45 10.90
CA VAL A 69 19.82 6.76 11.65
C VAL A 69 20.31 7.62 12.81
N ALA A 70 20.49 8.93 12.59
CA ALA A 70 20.85 9.85 13.66
C ALA A 70 19.77 9.89 14.75
N LEU A 71 18.50 9.98 14.36
CA LEU A 71 17.36 9.90 15.28
C LEU A 71 17.40 8.58 16.08
N PHE A 72 17.60 7.44 15.43
CA PHE A 72 17.74 6.15 16.13
C PHE A 72 18.86 6.17 17.18
N TYR A 73 20.01 6.76 16.86
CA TYR A 73 21.15 6.87 17.77
C TYR A 73 20.84 7.69 19.03
N PHE A 74 19.94 8.69 18.96
CA PHE A 74 19.53 9.48 20.12
C PHE A 74 18.47 8.80 21.01
N GLY A 75 18.21 7.51 20.81
CA GLY A 75 17.35 6.71 21.71
C GLY A 75 15.86 6.95 21.53
N LEU A 76 15.40 7.15 20.29
CA LEU A 76 13.98 7.31 20.02
C LEU A 76 13.19 6.03 20.35
N SER A 77 11.98 6.23 20.85
CA SER A 77 11.02 5.16 21.12
C SER A 77 10.66 4.36 19.86
N TRP A 78 10.21 3.11 20.04
CA TRP A 78 9.68 2.27 18.96
C TRP A 78 8.52 2.91 18.20
N LEU A 79 7.69 3.68 18.91
CA LEU A 79 6.62 4.47 18.31
C LEU A 79 7.18 5.49 17.31
N SER A 80 8.20 6.23 17.70
CA SER A 80 8.83 7.21 16.83
C SER A 80 9.50 6.56 15.62
N LEU A 81 10.12 5.39 15.77
CA LEU A 81 10.69 4.64 14.65
C LEU A 81 9.62 4.17 13.67
N THR A 82 8.47 3.74 14.18
CA THR A 82 7.33 3.36 13.34
C THR A 82 6.83 4.56 12.53
N PHE A 83 6.62 5.72 13.18
CA PHE A 83 6.22 6.94 12.48
C PHE A 83 7.25 7.42 11.48
N TYR A 84 8.54 7.32 11.82
CA TYR A 84 9.62 7.66 10.91
C TYR A 84 9.62 6.73 9.68
N ALA A 85 9.46 5.41 9.87
CA ALA A 85 9.36 4.46 8.76
C ALA A 85 8.15 4.74 7.85
N LEU A 86 7.00 5.11 8.43
CA LEU A 86 5.82 5.53 7.66
C LEU A 86 6.07 6.83 6.90
N TYR A 87 6.67 7.82 7.57
CA TYR A 87 7.01 9.10 6.96
C TYR A 87 7.96 8.90 5.77
N TRP A 88 9.03 8.13 5.97
CA TRP A 88 10.00 7.81 4.93
C TRP A 88 9.33 7.08 3.75
N SER A 89 8.46 6.10 4.04
CA SER A 89 7.70 5.37 3.02
C SER A 89 6.76 6.28 2.24
N ALA A 90 6.07 7.19 2.92
CA ALA A 90 5.17 8.16 2.29
C ALA A 90 5.93 9.15 1.40
N VAL A 91 7.07 9.68 1.87
CA VAL A 91 7.93 10.56 1.08
C VAL A 91 8.48 9.82 -0.16
N PHE A 92 8.94 8.58 0.01
CA PHE A 92 9.38 7.75 -1.12
C PHE A 92 8.27 7.60 -2.16
N LEU A 93 7.08 7.16 -1.75
CA LEU A 93 5.94 6.96 -2.64
C LEU A 93 5.51 8.26 -3.33
N PHE A 94 5.59 9.40 -2.64
CA PHE A 94 5.28 10.70 -3.20
C PHE A 94 6.31 11.15 -4.24
N LEU A 95 7.60 11.08 -3.92
CA LEU A 95 8.69 11.50 -4.82
C LEU A 95 8.75 10.68 -6.11
N TYR A 96 8.47 9.38 -6.02
CA TYR A 96 8.51 8.45 -7.15
C TYR A 96 7.13 8.09 -7.70
N ARG A 97 6.08 8.86 -7.36
CA ARG A 97 4.69 8.58 -7.78
C ARG A 97 4.57 8.36 -9.30
N LYS A 98 5.23 9.19 -10.11
CA LYS A 98 5.16 9.10 -11.58
C LYS A 98 5.79 7.80 -12.09
N GLU A 99 6.98 7.48 -11.59
CA GLU A 99 7.74 6.30 -11.94
C GLU A 99 7.03 5.01 -11.49
N ILE A 100 6.38 5.03 -10.32
CA ILE A 100 5.56 3.94 -9.80
C ILE A 100 4.33 3.73 -10.70
N ILE A 101 3.61 4.80 -11.06
CA ILE A 101 2.44 4.73 -11.94
C ILE A 101 2.84 4.13 -13.30
N GLU A 102 3.96 4.58 -13.86
CA GLU A 102 4.47 4.08 -15.14
C GLU A 102 4.91 2.62 -15.08
N ALA A 103 5.60 2.22 -14.02
CA ALA A 103 6.07 0.85 -13.86
C ALA A 103 4.92 -0.15 -13.66
N ASN A 104 3.79 0.30 -13.11
CA ASN A 104 2.60 -0.55 -12.93
C ASN A 104 1.68 -0.58 -14.14
N MET A 105 1.88 0.30 -15.12
CA MET A 105 1.06 0.39 -16.31
C MET A 105 1.55 -0.59 -17.38
N GLU A 106 0.63 -1.39 -17.90
CA GLU A 106 0.88 -2.28 -19.02
C GLU A 106 -0.16 -2.06 -20.13
N MET A 107 0.27 -2.14 -21.38
CA MET A 107 -0.63 -2.14 -22.54
C MET A 107 -1.16 -3.55 -22.78
N VAL A 108 -2.31 -3.87 -22.20
CA VAL A 108 -2.90 -5.21 -22.25
C VAL A 108 -3.88 -5.31 -23.42
N SER A 109 -3.98 -6.50 -24.03
CA SER A 109 -5.02 -6.78 -25.03
C SER A 109 -6.40 -6.65 -24.41
N LEU A 110 -7.36 -6.03 -25.09
CA LEU A 110 -8.73 -5.88 -24.58
C LEU A 110 -9.44 -7.21 -24.25
N LYS A 111 -8.95 -8.32 -24.79
CA LYS A 111 -9.42 -9.67 -24.46
C LYS A 111 -8.96 -10.15 -23.08
N LYS A 112 -7.81 -9.66 -22.60
CA LYS A 112 -7.18 -10.00 -21.31
C LYS A 112 -7.48 -8.97 -20.21
N VAL A 113 -8.33 -7.99 -20.49
CA VAL A 113 -8.81 -7.06 -19.46
C VAL A 113 -9.98 -7.72 -18.76
N ASP A 114 -9.81 -7.91 -17.46
CA ASP A 114 -10.76 -8.58 -16.58
C ASP A 114 -11.71 -7.57 -15.94
N GLU A 115 -12.84 -8.06 -15.43
CA GLU A 115 -13.70 -7.24 -14.57
C GLU A 115 -12.90 -6.83 -13.31
N GLU A 116 -13.12 -5.62 -12.81
CA GLU A 116 -12.39 -5.03 -11.66
C GLU A 116 -10.94 -4.59 -11.93
N ASP A 117 -10.40 -4.77 -13.15
CA ASP A 117 -9.11 -4.18 -13.53
C ASP A 117 -9.14 -2.64 -13.43
N VAL A 118 -8.05 -2.05 -12.94
CA VAL A 118 -7.93 -0.58 -12.81
C VAL A 118 -7.39 0.01 -14.11
N LEU A 119 -8.23 0.77 -14.80
CA LEU A 119 -7.93 1.40 -16.09
C LEU A 119 -7.05 2.65 -15.91
N ALA A 120 -6.02 2.78 -16.75
CA ALA A 120 -5.11 3.94 -16.73
C ALA A 120 -5.67 5.10 -17.57
N LEU A 121 -6.78 5.68 -17.11
CA LEU A 121 -7.50 6.74 -17.83
C LEU A 121 -6.66 8.01 -18.05
N ASP A 122 -5.73 8.30 -17.14
CA ASP A 122 -4.82 9.46 -17.23
C ASP A 122 -3.90 9.42 -18.47
N ARG A 123 -3.81 8.26 -19.12
CA ARG A 123 -2.99 8.04 -20.32
C ARG A 123 -3.82 8.03 -21.60
N LEU A 124 -5.12 8.25 -21.50
CA LEU A 124 -6.04 8.28 -22.63
C LEU A 124 -6.50 9.73 -22.90
N PRO A 125 -6.78 10.08 -24.16
CA PRO A 125 -7.41 11.35 -24.47
C PRO A 125 -8.78 11.45 -23.78
N GLU A 126 -9.09 12.58 -23.15
CA GLU A 126 -10.37 12.79 -22.46
C GLU A 126 -11.59 12.48 -23.34
N ARG A 127 -11.48 12.74 -24.65
CA ARG A 127 -12.54 12.43 -25.63
C ARG A 127 -12.89 10.94 -25.65
N VAL A 128 -11.91 10.07 -25.51
CA VAL A 128 -12.11 8.61 -25.46
C VAL A 128 -12.78 8.22 -24.15
N VAL A 129 -12.29 8.76 -23.02
CA VAL A 129 -12.84 8.50 -21.68
C VAL A 129 -14.32 8.89 -21.62
N LYS A 130 -14.65 10.10 -22.07
CA LYS A 130 -16.02 10.63 -22.11
C LYS A 130 -16.92 9.87 -23.09
N LYS A 131 -16.42 9.53 -24.29
CA LYS A 131 -17.19 8.80 -25.31
C LYS A 131 -17.65 7.42 -24.84
N PHE A 132 -16.81 6.72 -24.09
CA PHE A 132 -17.12 5.37 -23.61
C PHE A 132 -17.65 5.32 -22.18
N GLY A 133 -17.73 6.47 -21.48
CA GLY A 133 -18.17 6.54 -20.09
C GLY A 133 -17.30 5.69 -19.17
N LEU A 134 -15.97 5.78 -19.36
CA LEU A 134 -15.02 4.92 -18.65
C LEU A 134 -14.77 5.44 -17.25
N GLU A 135 -14.89 4.53 -16.30
CA GLU A 135 -14.51 4.74 -14.91
C GLU A 135 -13.17 4.10 -14.62
N ARG A 136 -12.62 4.41 -13.43
CA ARG A 136 -11.29 3.94 -13.04
C ARG A 136 -11.23 2.43 -12.85
N VAL A 137 -12.34 1.80 -12.47
CA VAL A 137 -12.48 0.35 -12.33
C VAL A 137 -13.34 -0.17 -13.47
N ALA A 138 -12.86 -1.18 -14.19
CA ALA A 138 -13.55 -1.71 -15.35
C ALA A 138 -14.80 -2.50 -14.94
N THR A 139 -15.97 -2.02 -15.37
CA THR A 139 -17.22 -2.78 -15.26
C THR A 139 -17.47 -3.65 -16.49
N LYS A 140 -18.23 -4.73 -16.31
CA LYS A 140 -18.64 -5.63 -17.40
C LYS A 140 -19.28 -4.89 -18.57
N GLU A 141 -20.13 -3.90 -18.28
CA GLU A 141 -20.80 -3.11 -19.29
C GLU A 141 -19.82 -2.22 -20.09
N GLN A 142 -18.90 -1.55 -19.39
CA GLN A 142 -17.85 -0.75 -20.01
C GLN A 142 -16.96 -1.61 -20.91
N LEU A 143 -16.51 -2.77 -20.43
CA LEU A 143 -15.69 -3.70 -21.22
C LEU A 143 -16.43 -4.19 -22.47
N ARG A 144 -17.74 -4.44 -22.39
CA ARG A 144 -18.54 -4.81 -23.57
C ARG A 144 -18.59 -3.69 -24.60
N ARG A 145 -18.76 -2.43 -24.19
CA ARG A 145 -18.73 -1.25 -25.08
C ARG A 145 -17.34 -1.05 -25.69
N LEU A 146 -16.31 -1.20 -24.88
CA LEU A 146 -14.91 -1.03 -25.28
C LEU A 146 -14.47 -2.10 -26.28
N LYS A 147 -14.87 -3.37 -26.09
CA LYS A 147 -14.60 -4.48 -27.03
C LYS A 147 -15.27 -4.26 -28.40
N LYS A 148 -16.41 -3.56 -28.47
CA LYS A 148 -17.08 -3.20 -29.73
C LYS A 148 -16.41 -2.04 -30.47
N SER A 149 -15.53 -1.27 -29.81
CA SER A 149 -14.88 -0.11 -30.43
C SER A 149 -13.82 -0.44 -31.49
N GLY A 150 -13.40 -1.71 -31.58
CA GLY A 150 -12.34 -2.15 -32.49
C GLY A 150 -10.91 -1.89 -31.97
N LEU A 151 -10.76 -1.29 -30.79
CA LEU A 151 -9.45 -1.15 -30.15
C LEU A 151 -8.86 -2.54 -29.85
N LYS A 152 -7.54 -2.69 -30.01
CA LYS A 152 -6.84 -3.96 -29.74
C LYS A 152 -6.19 -4.01 -28.36
N ARG A 153 -5.67 -2.87 -27.90
CA ARG A 153 -4.92 -2.75 -26.64
C ARG A 153 -5.44 -1.58 -25.82
N PHE A 154 -5.28 -1.69 -24.50
CA PHE A 154 -5.74 -0.69 -23.55
C PHE A 154 -4.78 -0.60 -22.36
N PRO A 155 -4.48 0.60 -21.85
CA PRO A 155 -3.56 0.75 -20.72
C PRO A 155 -4.27 0.39 -19.41
N VAL A 156 -3.70 -0.55 -18.66
CA VAL A 156 -4.24 -1.07 -17.39
C VAL A 156 -3.14 -1.09 -16.34
N TYR A 157 -3.47 -0.78 -15.08
CA TYR A 157 -2.55 -0.93 -13.95
C TYR A 157 -2.58 -2.38 -13.43
N LYS A 158 -1.73 -3.25 -13.97
CA LYS A 158 -1.75 -4.70 -13.64
C LYS A 158 -0.98 -5.08 -12.38
N HIS A 159 0.02 -4.28 -12.00
CA HIS A 159 0.95 -4.65 -10.92
C HIS A 159 0.72 -3.87 -9.61
N LEU A 160 -0.50 -3.37 -9.39
CA LEU A 160 -0.83 -2.71 -8.14
C LEU A 160 -0.70 -3.69 -6.95
N PRO A 161 -0.15 -3.24 -5.81
CA PRO A 161 -0.01 -4.05 -4.62
C PRO A 161 -1.39 -4.47 -4.16
N ARG A 162 -1.61 -5.79 -4.09
CA ARG A 162 -2.87 -6.35 -3.61
C ARG A 162 -2.95 -6.12 -2.10
N PHE A 163 -4.09 -5.64 -1.62
CA PHE A 163 -4.26 -5.37 -0.20
C PHE A 163 -4.38 -6.64 0.65
N GLY A 164 -4.96 -7.70 0.09
CA GLY A 164 -5.22 -8.97 0.77
C GLY A 164 -4.02 -9.58 1.52
N PRO A 165 -2.84 -9.73 0.89
CA PRO A 165 -1.63 -10.19 1.58
C PRO A 165 -1.27 -9.36 2.82
N TYR A 166 -1.47 -8.03 2.80
CA TYR A 166 -1.20 -7.19 3.97
C TYR A 166 -2.26 -7.33 5.05
N VAL A 167 -3.52 -7.59 4.68
CA VAL A 167 -4.57 -7.93 5.65
C VAL A 167 -4.23 -9.23 6.37
N PHE A 168 -3.72 -10.23 5.65
CA PHE A 168 -3.25 -11.46 6.26
C PHE A 168 -2.07 -11.23 7.22
N LEU A 169 -1.07 -10.43 6.83
CA LEU A 169 0.04 -10.07 7.72
C LEU A 169 -0.43 -9.30 8.96
N GLY A 170 -1.36 -8.36 8.78
CA GLY A 170 -1.98 -7.61 9.88
C GLY A 170 -2.72 -8.55 10.83
N LEU A 171 -3.48 -9.51 10.31
CA LEU A 171 -4.18 -10.52 11.11
C LEU A 171 -3.19 -11.36 11.91
N VAL A 172 -2.16 -11.91 11.26
CA VAL A 172 -1.14 -12.73 11.94
C VAL A 172 -0.45 -11.92 13.03
N ALA A 173 -0.06 -10.68 12.75
CA ALA A 173 0.54 -9.80 13.76
C ALA A 173 -0.41 -9.57 14.94
N CYS A 174 -1.67 -9.24 14.69
CA CYS A 174 -2.66 -9.02 15.76
C CYS A 174 -3.00 -10.30 16.55
N LEU A 175 -2.93 -11.48 15.93
CA LEU A 175 -3.07 -12.74 16.65
C LEU A 175 -1.89 -13.00 17.60
N LEU A 176 -0.67 -12.58 17.22
CA LEU A 176 0.53 -12.81 18.03
C LEU A 176 0.70 -11.80 19.16
N VAL A 177 0.43 -10.52 18.92
CA VAL A 177 0.71 -9.43 19.88
C VAL A 177 -0.54 -8.68 20.36
N GLY A 178 -1.72 -9.03 19.87
CA GLY A 178 -2.96 -8.32 20.17
C GLY A 178 -3.10 -7.03 19.36
N ASP A 179 -3.13 -5.89 20.05
CA ASP A 179 -3.16 -4.59 19.38
C ASP A 179 -1.73 -4.16 19.01
N VAL A 180 -1.44 -4.13 17.71
CA VAL A 180 -0.09 -3.80 17.21
C VAL A 180 0.34 -2.39 17.62
N LEU A 181 -0.58 -1.41 17.66
CA LEU A 181 -0.23 -0.05 18.08
C LEU A 181 0.07 -0.02 19.57
N LEU A 182 -0.77 -0.66 20.39
CA LEU A 182 -0.51 -0.74 21.82
C LEU A 182 0.81 -1.47 22.11
N PHE A 183 1.08 -2.56 21.39
CA PHE A 183 2.34 -3.29 21.49
C PHE A 183 3.54 -2.40 21.19
N ILE A 184 3.48 -1.60 20.11
CA ILE A 184 4.55 -0.65 19.75
C ILE A 184 4.74 0.42 20.83
N VAL A 185 3.65 0.93 21.42
CA VAL A 185 3.68 1.96 22.46
C VAL A 185 4.20 1.41 23.80
N SER A 186 3.91 0.15 24.12
CA SER A 186 4.29 -0.48 25.39
C SER A 186 5.73 -0.96 25.43
N GLN A 187 6.44 -0.97 24.29
CA GLN A 187 7.85 -1.35 24.27
C GLN A 187 8.71 -0.35 25.04
N PRO A 188 9.71 -0.82 25.80
CA PRO A 188 10.64 0.06 26.50
C PRO A 188 11.38 0.95 25.49
N ILE A 189 11.70 2.18 25.93
CA ILE A 189 12.52 3.10 25.16
C ILE A 189 13.89 2.44 24.97
N LEU A 190 14.35 2.36 23.72
CA LEU A 190 15.71 1.96 23.39
C LEU A 190 16.66 3.04 23.91
N ILE A 191 17.16 2.88 25.12
CA ILE A 191 18.26 3.70 25.61
C ILE A 191 19.53 3.17 24.94
N PRO A 192 20.25 3.98 24.13
CA PRO A 192 21.53 3.56 23.59
C PRO A 192 22.46 3.29 24.77
N LEU A 193 22.98 2.06 24.87
CA LEU A 193 24.02 1.74 25.82
C LEU A 193 25.25 2.60 25.51
N PRO A 194 25.87 3.24 26.51
CA PRO A 194 27.00 4.14 26.33
C PRO A 194 28.25 3.46 25.75
#